data_AF-A0A0E3S9Y1-F1
#
_entry.id   AF-A0A0E3S9Y1-F1
#
_cell.length_a   1.000
_cell.length_b   1.000
_cell.length_c   1.000
_cell.angle_alpha   90.00
_cell.angle_beta   90.00
_cell.angle_gamma   90.00
#
_symmetry.space_group_name_H-M   'P 1'
#
loop_
_entity.id
_entity.type
_entity.pdbx_description
1 polymer ?
#
loop_
_entity_poly.entity_id
_entity_poly.type
_entity_poly.pdbx_seq_one_letter_code
_entity_poly.pdbx_strand_id
1 'polypeptide(L)'
;MKVKALELNLREKKSCTETCKQYSLSDFSSLEALACDKFGETGFCVFYLDNKVLFGRYDGTSFLFYRKDLPKPEFIQKMRLFNQDKELLLWRKRWNGYSGDFAFRLRVDEVGDNTDVVDAMQVLWGTKANSLDENFTELTEKRGMKIIVPLIGIEVDDGENRLFILTRNYITYKTDGSKTNEFQNDNSSYMQASYFDSRFVSFINKHGKLLGW
;
A
#
# COMPACT_ATOMS: atom_id res chain seq x y z
N MET A 1 11.74 -30.73 11.19
CA MET A 1 10.88 -29.96 10.26
C MET A 1 11.81 -29.08 9.43
N LYS A 2 12.02 -29.40 8.14
CA LYS A 2 12.89 -28.57 7.28
C LYS A 2 12.07 -27.36 6.84
N VAL A 3 12.41 -26.18 7.36
CA VAL A 3 11.87 -24.91 6.86
C VAL A 3 12.42 -24.76 5.44
N LYS A 4 11.58 -24.98 4.42
CA LYS A 4 11.90 -24.54 3.06
C LYS A 4 12.05 -23.02 3.16
N ALA A 5 13.20 -22.50 2.73
CA ALA A 5 13.32 -21.07 2.49
C ALA A 5 12.17 -20.67 1.55
N LEU A 6 11.41 -19.63 1.91
CA LEU A 6 10.47 -19.04 0.97
C LEU A 6 11.30 -18.55 -0.22
N GLU A 7 11.12 -19.16 -1.38
CA GLU A 7 11.69 -18.66 -2.63
C GLU A 7 11.07 -17.29 -2.90
N LEU A 8 11.91 -16.25 -2.89
CA LEU A 8 11.51 -14.93 -3.34
C LEU A 8 11.28 -15.03 -4.84
N ASN A 9 10.02 -14.90 -5.26
CA ASN A 9 9.66 -14.93 -6.67
C ASN A 9 10.00 -13.59 -7.32
N LEU A 10 11.28 -13.45 -7.71
CA LEU A 10 11.78 -12.33 -8.48
C LEU A 10 11.22 -12.39 -9.90
N ARG A 11 10.65 -11.29 -10.35
CA ARG A 11 10.13 -11.16 -11.71
C ARG A 11 10.27 -9.74 -12.21
N GLU A 12 10.36 -9.59 -13.52
CA GLU A 12 10.36 -8.29 -14.18
C GLU A 12 8.92 -7.80 -14.38
N LYS A 13 8.69 -6.50 -14.18
CA LYS A 13 7.41 -5.85 -14.45
C LYS A 13 7.65 -4.43 -14.96
N LYS A 14 6.91 -4.01 -15.98
CA LYS A 14 6.91 -2.60 -16.39
C LYS A 14 6.28 -1.76 -15.29
N SER A 15 6.93 -0.66 -14.93
CA SER A 15 6.40 0.26 -13.92
C SER A 15 6.90 1.68 -14.15
N CYS A 16 6.02 2.66 -13.92
CA CYS A 16 6.38 4.08 -13.94
C CYS A 16 5.87 4.77 -12.68
N THR A 17 6.44 5.95 -12.39
CA THR A 17 6.02 6.79 -11.27
C THR A 17 5.85 8.23 -11.67
N GLU A 18 4.78 8.84 -11.18
CA GLU A 18 4.62 10.28 -11.09
C GLU A 18 4.77 10.69 -9.62
N THR A 19 5.52 11.76 -9.34
CA THR A 19 5.70 12.26 -7.97
C THR A 19 5.44 13.74 -7.88
N CYS A 20 4.84 14.17 -6.77
CA CYS A 20 4.73 15.56 -6.40
C CYS A 20 5.27 15.74 -4.99
N LYS A 21 6.21 16.68 -4.82
CA LYS A 21 6.88 16.93 -3.53
C LYS A 21 6.06 17.81 -2.59
N GLN A 22 5.14 18.59 -3.14
CA GLN A 22 4.32 19.52 -2.39
C GLN A 22 2.95 19.70 -3.07
N TYR A 23 1.91 19.29 -2.36
CA TYR A 23 0.51 19.40 -2.75
C TYR A 23 -0.28 19.88 -1.54
N SER A 24 -1.04 20.97 -1.69
CA SER A 24 -1.80 21.54 -0.59
C SER A 24 -3.17 20.87 -0.49
N LEU A 25 -3.56 20.46 0.72
CA LEU A 25 -4.89 19.93 1.05
C LEU A 25 -5.47 20.69 2.23
N SER A 26 -6.66 21.26 2.05
CA SER A 26 -7.43 21.95 3.10
C SER A 26 -8.57 21.09 3.65
N ASP A 27 -9.22 20.32 2.78
CA ASP A 27 -10.47 19.62 3.06
C ASP A 27 -10.47 18.23 2.39
N PHE A 28 -11.47 17.43 2.74
CA PHE A 28 -11.60 16.08 2.21
C PHE A 28 -12.02 16.06 0.73
N SER A 29 -12.80 17.04 0.28
CA SER A 29 -13.19 17.17 -1.14
C SER A 29 -11.97 17.40 -2.05
N SER A 30 -10.98 18.16 -1.59
CA SER A 30 -9.72 18.38 -2.30
C SER A 30 -8.89 17.09 -2.41
N LEU A 31 -9.01 16.20 -1.42
CA LEU A 31 -8.41 14.87 -1.48
C LEU A 31 -9.13 13.95 -2.47
N GLU A 32 -10.46 13.98 -2.50
CA GLU A 32 -11.26 13.25 -3.50
C GLU A 32 -10.97 13.75 -4.92
N ALA A 33 -10.81 15.06 -5.12
CA ALA A 33 -10.40 15.63 -6.40
C ALA A 33 -9.01 15.12 -6.84
N LEU A 34 -8.04 15.07 -5.92
CA LEU A 34 -6.72 14.47 -6.19
C LEU A 34 -6.83 12.99 -6.55
N ALA A 35 -7.63 12.23 -5.80
CA ALA A 35 -7.84 10.81 -6.06
C ALA A 35 -8.52 10.58 -7.41
N CYS A 36 -9.48 11.42 -7.79
CA CYS A 36 -10.16 11.34 -9.08
C CYS A 36 -9.20 11.65 -10.23
N ASP A 37 -8.42 12.73 -10.13
CA ASP A 37 -7.45 13.16 -11.15
C ASP A 37 -6.31 12.15 -11.35
N LYS A 38 -5.71 11.68 -10.25
CA LYS A 38 -4.51 10.81 -10.31
C LYS A 38 -4.81 9.32 -10.32
N PHE A 39 -5.92 8.92 -9.70
CA PHE A 39 -6.31 7.51 -9.59
C PHE A 39 -7.54 7.24 -10.46
N GLY A 40 -8.72 7.77 -10.17
CA GLY A 40 -9.89 7.69 -11.08
C GLY A 40 -10.41 6.28 -11.40
N GLU A 41 -9.94 5.23 -10.71
CA GLU A 41 -10.44 3.86 -10.84
C GLU A 41 -10.92 3.34 -9.49
N THR A 42 -11.69 2.26 -9.49
CA THR A 42 -12.08 1.57 -8.26
C THR A 42 -10.86 0.99 -7.55
N GLY A 43 -10.86 1.03 -6.22
CA GLY A 43 -9.78 0.45 -5.44
C GLY A 43 -10.07 0.35 -3.96
N PHE A 44 -9.07 -0.13 -3.23
CA PHE A 44 -9.06 -0.13 -1.77
C PHE A 44 -8.21 1.02 -1.27
N CYS A 45 -8.54 1.53 -0.09
CA CYS A 45 -7.73 2.55 0.56
C CYS A 45 -7.39 2.17 2.01
N VAL A 46 -6.20 2.61 2.43
CA VAL A 46 -5.76 2.59 3.83
C VAL A 46 -5.34 4.00 4.20
N PHE A 47 -5.97 4.54 5.24
CA PHE A 47 -5.65 5.84 5.81
C PHE A 47 -5.02 5.62 7.18
N TYR A 48 -3.77 6.04 7.31
CA TYR A 48 -3.09 6.14 8.59
C TYR A 48 -3.34 7.54 9.14
N LEU A 49 -4.15 7.61 10.19
CA LEU A 49 -4.44 8.85 10.90
C LEU A 49 -3.59 8.94 12.17
N ASP A 50 -3.55 10.12 12.77
CA ASP A 50 -2.86 10.34 14.05
C ASP A 50 -3.37 9.42 15.19
N ASN A 51 -4.62 8.98 15.14
CA ASN A 51 -5.27 8.21 16.21
C ASN A 51 -5.76 6.81 15.82
N LYS A 52 -5.87 6.50 14.53
CA LYS A 52 -6.42 5.22 14.05
C LYS A 52 -6.01 4.91 12.62
N VAL A 53 -6.23 3.68 12.20
CA VAL A 53 -6.13 3.26 10.80
C VAL A 53 -7.53 2.98 10.27
N LEU A 54 -7.87 3.54 9.10
CA LEU A 54 -9.13 3.26 8.42
C LEU A 54 -8.86 2.51 7.12
N PHE A 55 -9.66 1.49 6.86
CA PHE A 55 -9.70 0.83 5.56
C PHE A 55 -11.04 1.14 4.89
N GLY A 56 -11.01 1.38 3.59
CA GLY A 56 -12.19 1.73 2.82
C GLY A 56 -12.09 1.28 1.38
N ARG A 57 -13.15 1.58 0.61
CA ARG A 57 -13.15 1.47 -0.85
C ARG A 57 -13.13 2.86 -1.46
N TYR A 58 -12.72 2.91 -2.71
CA TYR A 58 -12.88 4.05 -3.58
C TYR A 58 -13.62 3.56 -4.82
N ASP A 59 -14.69 4.25 -5.22
CA ASP A 59 -15.53 3.86 -6.35
C ASP A 59 -15.09 4.50 -7.69
N GLY A 60 -13.96 5.22 -7.69
CA GLY A 60 -13.50 6.02 -8.82
C GLY A 60 -13.85 7.52 -8.67
N THR A 61 -14.73 7.86 -7.72
CA THR A 61 -15.14 9.24 -7.44
C THR A 61 -15.06 9.59 -5.95
N SER A 62 -15.56 8.72 -5.07
CA SER A 62 -15.73 8.97 -3.64
C SER A 62 -15.19 7.83 -2.77
N PHE A 63 -14.82 8.17 -1.53
CA PHE A 63 -14.37 7.18 -0.56
C PHE A 63 -15.53 6.63 0.27
N LEU A 64 -15.58 5.30 0.39
CA LEU A 64 -16.53 4.57 1.22
C LEU A 64 -15.82 3.96 2.45
N PHE A 65 -16.22 4.43 3.63
CA PHE A 65 -15.80 3.88 4.92
C PHE A 65 -17.01 3.40 5.72
N TYR A 66 -16.77 2.47 6.64
CA TYR A 66 -17.80 1.99 7.56
C TYR A 66 -18.44 3.16 8.31
N ARG A 67 -19.78 3.20 8.32
CA ARG A 67 -20.60 4.28 8.92
C ARG A 67 -20.30 5.70 8.40
N LYS A 68 -19.69 5.83 7.21
CA LYS A 68 -19.30 7.13 6.62
C LYS A 68 -18.36 7.94 7.52
N ASP A 69 -17.49 7.26 8.26
CA ASP A 69 -16.47 7.86 9.14
C ASP A 69 -15.33 8.44 8.29
N LEU A 70 -15.59 9.57 7.63
CA LEU A 70 -14.63 10.27 6.80
C LEU A 70 -13.49 10.85 7.66
N PRO A 71 -12.22 10.62 7.29
CA PRO A 71 -11.11 11.18 8.04
C PRO A 71 -11.01 12.69 7.85
N LYS A 72 -10.72 13.41 8.94
CA LYS A 72 -10.37 14.83 8.84
C LYS A 72 -8.96 14.96 8.22
N PRO A 73 -8.76 15.83 7.21
CA PRO A 73 -7.45 16.02 6.56
C PRO A 73 -6.31 16.33 7.53
N GLU A 74 -6.61 17.09 8.58
CA GLU A 74 -5.66 17.46 9.64
C GLU A 74 -5.11 16.28 10.43
N PHE A 75 -5.72 15.09 10.35
CA PHE A 75 -5.22 13.89 11.01
C PHE A 75 -4.57 12.91 10.04
N ILE A 76 -4.65 13.12 8.73
CA ILE A 76 -4.09 12.21 7.74
C ILE A 76 -2.57 12.32 7.77
N GLN A 77 -1.90 11.25 8.21
CA GLN A 77 -0.46 11.10 8.11
C GLN A 77 -0.07 10.52 6.76
N LYS A 78 -0.83 9.51 6.30
CA LYS A 78 -0.55 8.78 5.06
C LYS A 78 -1.84 8.15 4.54
N MET A 79 -2.00 8.15 3.22
CA MET A 79 -3.03 7.41 2.52
C MET A 79 -2.35 6.52 1.47
N ARG A 80 -2.80 5.28 1.36
CA ARG A 80 -2.55 4.40 0.21
C ARG A 80 -3.89 4.09 -0.44
N LEU A 81 -4.09 4.50 -1.69
CA LEU A 81 -5.22 4.11 -2.54
C LEU A 81 -4.67 3.21 -3.63
N PHE A 82 -5.17 1.98 -3.75
CA PHE A 82 -4.52 0.96 -4.57
C PHE A 82 -5.51 -0.01 -5.21
N ASN A 83 -5.08 -0.56 -6.34
CA ASN A 83 -5.68 -1.71 -6.99
C ASN A 83 -4.59 -2.65 -7.53
N GLN A 84 -4.99 -3.63 -8.34
CA GLN A 84 -4.07 -4.64 -8.86
C GLN A 84 -2.92 -4.05 -9.68
N ASP A 85 -3.10 -2.88 -10.28
CA ASP A 85 -2.17 -2.32 -11.26
C ASP A 85 -1.55 -1.00 -10.82
N LYS A 86 -2.16 -0.26 -9.89
CA LYS A 86 -1.64 1.04 -9.44
C LYS A 86 -1.83 1.33 -7.96
N GLU A 87 -1.01 2.25 -7.45
CA GLU A 87 -1.17 2.85 -6.12
C GLU A 87 -0.90 4.36 -6.17
N LEU A 88 -1.82 5.14 -5.61
CA LEU A 88 -1.59 6.50 -5.16
C LEU A 88 -1.21 6.48 -3.67
N LEU A 89 0.05 6.77 -3.38
CA LEU A 89 0.58 6.99 -2.04
C LEU A 89 0.65 8.49 -1.77
N LEU A 90 -0.02 8.96 -0.73
CA LEU A 90 0.01 10.33 -0.24
C LEU A 90 0.55 10.34 1.19
N TRP A 91 1.39 11.29 1.56
CA TRP A 91 1.86 11.45 2.94
C TRP A 91 2.07 12.91 3.32
N ARG A 92 1.73 13.21 4.57
CA ARG A 92 1.82 14.56 5.14
C ARG A 92 3.27 14.96 5.34
N LYS A 93 3.59 16.18 4.94
CA LYS A 93 4.87 16.86 5.22
C LYS A 93 4.72 17.82 6.39
N ARG A 94 3.64 18.60 6.40
CA ARG A 94 3.38 19.61 7.43
C ARG A 94 1.87 19.89 7.50
N TRP A 95 1.41 20.30 8.68
CA TRP A 95 0.11 20.94 8.88
C TRP A 95 0.31 22.35 9.44
N ASN A 96 -0.41 23.35 8.94
CA ASN A 96 -0.29 24.75 9.38
C ASN A 96 -1.52 25.28 10.15
N GLY A 97 -2.49 24.42 10.45
CA GLY A 97 -3.73 24.77 11.16
C GLY A 97 -4.95 24.88 10.24
N TYR A 98 -4.77 25.30 8.98
CA TYR A 98 -5.86 25.48 8.00
C TYR A 98 -5.71 24.59 6.77
N SER A 99 -4.47 24.22 6.43
CA SER A 99 -4.12 23.33 5.33
C SER A 99 -2.88 22.51 5.68
N GLY A 100 -2.69 21.43 4.92
CA GLY A 100 -1.52 20.59 4.99
C GLY A 100 -0.74 20.61 3.69
N ASP A 101 0.59 20.60 3.82
CA ASP A 101 1.48 20.25 2.73
C ASP A 101 1.63 18.74 2.72
N PHE A 102 1.34 18.12 1.59
CA PHE A 102 1.51 16.70 1.34
C PHE A 102 2.49 16.47 0.20
N ALA A 103 3.06 15.28 0.14
CA ALA A 103 3.69 14.76 -1.06
C ALA A 103 2.91 13.53 -1.52
N PHE A 104 2.91 13.27 -2.82
CA PHE A 104 2.34 12.04 -3.35
C PHE A 104 3.26 11.37 -4.36
N ARG A 105 3.00 10.09 -4.55
CA ARG A 105 3.54 9.26 -5.62
C ARG A 105 2.40 8.43 -6.17
N LEU A 106 2.14 8.56 -7.46
CA LEU A 106 1.37 7.59 -8.23
C LEU A 106 2.35 6.60 -8.84
N ARG A 107 2.13 5.31 -8.61
CA ARG A 107 2.85 4.24 -9.31
C ARG A 107 1.85 3.42 -10.12
N VAL A 108 2.18 3.19 -11.38
CA VAL A 108 1.37 2.41 -12.32
C VAL A 108 2.25 1.30 -12.88
N ASP A 109 1.79 0.06 -12.75
CA ASP A 109 2.41 -1.09 -13.36
C ASP A 109 1.88 -1.34 -14.78
N GLU A 110 2.54 -2.22 -15.53
CA GLU A 110 2.30 -2.54 -16.95
C GLU A 110 2.63 -1.40 -17.93
N VAL A 111 3.05 -0.25 -17.41
CA VAL A 111 3.49 0.93 -18.17
C VAL A 111 4.87 1.35 -17.69
N GLY A 112 5.73 1.83 -18.59
CA GLY A 112 7.06 2.34 -18.25
C GLY A 112 8.17 1.31 -18.41
N ASP A 113 9.21 1.45 -17.58
CA ASP A 113 10.46 0.71 -17.68
C ASP A 113 10.38 -0.64 -16.98
N ASN A 114 11.11 -1.61 -17.52
CA ASN A 114 11.28 -2.92 -16.90
C ASN A 114 11.98 -2.77 -15.54
N THR A 115 11.30 -3.20 -14.48
CA THR A 115 11.77 -3.14 -13.11
C THR A 115 11.61 -4.49 -12.44
N ASP A 116 12.65 -4.94 -11.75
CA ASP A 116 12.58 -6.15 -10.94
C ASP A 116 11.71 -5.95 -9.71
N VAL A 117 10.80 -6.89 -9.46
CA VAL A 117 9.85 -6.84 -8.35
C VAL A 117 9.77 -8.16 -7.60
N VAL A 118 9.48 -8.07 -6.30
CA VAL A 118 9.13 -9.21 -5.45
C VAL A 118 7.89 -8.86 -4.65
N ASP A 119 6.91 -9.77 -4.69
CA ASP A 119 5.70 -9.64 -3.89
C ASP A 119 5.89 -10.25 -2.49
N ALA A 120 5.25 -9.66 -1.48
CA ALA A 120 5.25 -10.15 -0.11
C ALA A 120 3.83 -10.12 0.49
N MET A 121 3.53 -11.10 1.34
CA MET A 121 2.25 -11.19 2.06
C MET A 121 2.41 -10.56 3.44
N GLN A 122 1.81 -9.39 3.66
CA GLN A 122 1.82 -8.72 4.96
C GLN A 122 0.59 -9.11 5.77
N VAL A 123 0.78 -9.82 6.89
CA VAL A 123 -0.32 -10.25 7.77
C VAL A 123 -1.04 -9.03 8.34
N LEU A 124 -2.36 -9.02 8.20
CA LEU A 124 -3.23 -8.12 8.95
C LEU A 124 -3.62 -8.75 10.28
N TRP A 125 -3.69 -7.88 11.27
CA TRP A 125 -4.10 -8.26 12.61
C TRP A 125 -5.58 -8.61 12.67
N GLY A 126 -5.93 -9.50 13.59
CA GLY A 126 -7.28 -10.04 13.69
C GLY A 126 -7.30 -11.55 13.48
N THR A 127 -7.86 -12.25 14.48
CA THR A 127 -7.99 -13.71 14.53
C THR A 127 -9.45 -14.15 14.59
N LYS A 128 -10.38 -13.19 14.57
CA LYS A 128 -11.82 -13.39 14.48
C LYS A 128 -12.42 -12.36 13.54
N ALA A 129 -13.30 -12.80 12.66
CA ALA A 129 -14.06 -11.94 11.75
C ALA A 129 -15.53 -11.87 12.20
N ASN A 130 -16.07 -10.66 12.28
CA ASN A 130 -17.48 -10.39 12.52
C ASN A 130 -18.02 -9.54 11.36
N SER A 131 -19.03 -10.02 10.65
CA SER A 131 -19.71 -9.22 9.62
C SER A 131 -20.37 -8.02 10.29
N LEU A 132 -20.14 -6.81 9.76
CA LEU A 132 -20.77 -5.59 10.27
C LEU A 132 -21.99 -5.21 9.43
N ASP A 133 -21.84 -5.26 8.11
CA ASP A 133 -22.88 -4.99 7.12
C ASP A 133 -22.56 -5.72 5.80
N GLU A 134 -23.22 -5.33 4.71
CA GLU A 134 -23.05 -5.92 3.37
C GLU A 134 -21.72 -5.57 2.67
N ASN A 135 -20.90 -4.69 3.26
CA ASN A 135 -19.64 -4.19 2.68
C ASN A 135 -18.42 -4.39 3.59
N PHE A 136 -18.63 -4.51 4.91
CA PHE A 136 -17.56 -4.44 5.90
C PHE A 136 -17.54 -5.61 6.89
N THR A 137 -16.33 -6.00 7.27
CA THR A 137 -16.05 -7.00 8.31
C THR A 137 -15.14 -6.39 9.37
N GLU A 138 -15.46 -6.58 10.65
CA GLU A 138 -14.58 -6.29 11.78
C GLU A 138 -13.67 -7.48 12.05
N LEU A 139 -12.36 -7.26 12.03
CA LEU A 139 -11.36 -8.20 12.51
C LEU A 139 -10.93 -7.82 13.92
N THR A 140 -10.96 -8.78 14.84
CA THR A 140 -10.65 -8.56 16.26
C THR A 140 -9.61 -9.53 16.78
N GLU A 141 -8.88 -9.12 17.82
CA GLU A 141 -8.00 -10.00 18.58
C GLU A 141 -8.34 -10.01 20.07
N LYS A 142 -7.91 -11.08 20.77
CA LYS A 142 -8.11 -11.23 22.22
C LYS A 142 -7.54 -10.06 23.04
N ARG A 143 -6.49 -9.40 22.53
CA ARG A 143 -5.84 -8.23 23.17
C ARG A 143 -6.60 -6.92 22.96
N GLY A 144 -7.75 -6.94 22.30
CA GLY A 144 -8.65 -5.80 22.15
C GLY A 144 -8.44 -4.95 20.89
N MET A 145 -7.45 -5.27 20.06
CA MET A 145 -7.28 -4.56 18.78
C MET A 145 -8.40 -4.91 17.81
N LYS A 146 -8.87 -3.90 17.08
CA LYS A 146 -9.94 -4.00 16.10
C LYS A 146 -9.55 -3.27 14.83
N ILE A 147 -9.76 -3.90 13.70
CA ILE A 147 -9.68 -3.26 12.38
C ILE A 147 -10.94 -3.58 11.60
N ILE A 148 -11.43 -2.62 10.83
CA ILE A 148 -12.59 -2.81 9.97
C ILE A 148 -12.09 -2.78 8.54
N VAL A 149 -12.36 -3.83 7.78
CA VAL A 149 -11.90 -3.99 6.40
C VAL A 149 -13.09 -3.98 5.43
N PRO A 150 -12.91 -3.43 4.22
CA PRO A 150 -13.97 -3.30 3.21
C PRO A 150 -14.18 -4.60 2.42
N LEU A 151 -14.37 -5.70 3.14
CA LEU A 151 -14.48 -7.05 2.61
C LEU A 151 -15.58 -7.81 3.34
N ILE A 152 -16.16 -8.78 2.65
CA ILE A 152 -17.18 -9.69 3.16
C ILE A 152 -16.70 -11.14 3.05
N GLY A 153 -17.30 -12.04 3.83
CA GLY A 153 -16.99 -13.47 3.75
C GLY A 153 -15.54 -13.82 4.10
N ILE A 154 -14.93 -13.03 5.01
CA ILE A 154 -13.56 -13.29 5.46
C ILE A 154 -13.59 -14.36 6.55
N GLU A 155 -12.79 -15.39 6.36
CA GLU A 155 -12.51 -16.41 7.38
C GLU A 155 -11.09 -16.22 7.91
N VAL A 156 -10.97 -16.00 9.22
CA VAL A 156 -9.67 -15.90 9.91
C VAL A 156 -9.67 -16.67 11.23
N ASP A 157 -8.49 -17.12 11.64
CA ASP A 157 -8.23 -17.78 12.93
C ASP A 157 -6.89 -17.33 13.55
N ASP A 158 -6.56 -17.90 14.72
CA ASP A 158 -5.29 -17.68 15.44
C ASP A 158 -4.15 -18.58 14.91
N GLY A 159 -4.36 -19.24 13.78
CA GLY A 159 -3.38 -20.06 13.08
C GLY A 159 -2.95 -19.41 11.76
N GLU A 160 -2.98 -20.20 10.68
CA GLU A 160 -2.51 -19.78 9.36
C GLU A 160 -3.59 -19.08 8.51
N ASN A 161 -4.88 -19.20 8.87
CA ASN A 161 -5.94 -18.51 8.13
C ASN A 161 -5.97 -17.06 8.59
N ARG A 162 -5.14 -16.24 7.96
CA ARG A 162 -5.08 -14.80 8.21
C ARG A 162 -5.49 -14.03 6.96
N LEU A 163 -5.90 -12.78 7.16
CA LEU A 163 -6.02 -11.81 6.08
C LEU A 163 -4.65 -11.18 5.85
N PHE A 164 -4.27 -10.95 4.59
CA PHE A 164 -3.00 -10.32 4.25
C PHE A 164 -3.23 -9.17 3.26
N ILE A 165 -2.33 -8.20 3.28
CA ILE A 165 -2.13 -7.25 2.18
C ILE A 165 -0.97 -7.76 1.33
N LEU A 166 -1.25 -7.97 0.04
CA LEU A 166 -0.21 -8.21 -0.94
C LEU A 166 0.51 -6.90 -1.22
N THR A 167 1.82 -6.87 -0.97
CA THR A 167 2.69 -5.76 -1.33
C THR A 167 3.64 -6.16 -2.43
N ARG A 168 3.99 -5.19 -3.27
CA ARG A 168 4.99 -5.32 -4.34
C ARG A 168 6.16 -4.42 -4.03
N ASN A 169 7.35 -5.00 -3.92
CA ASN A 169 8.59 -4.30 -3.62
C ASN A 169 9.42 -4.21 -4.90
N TYR A 170 9.87 -3.00 -5.24
CA TYR A 170 10.65 -2.73 -6.44
C TYR A 170 12.13 -2.71 -6.08
N ILE A 171 12.92 -3.42 -6.86
CA ILE A 171 14.32 -3.71 -6.58
C ILE A 171 15.20 -2.82 -7.44
N THR A 172 16.24 -2.28 -6.83
CA THR A 172 17.36 -1.63 -7.51
C THR A 172 18.66 -2.27 -7.06
N TYR A 173 19.63 -2.32 -7.95
CA TYR A 173 20.95 -2.87 -7.69
C TYR A 173 21.93 -1.72 -7.59
N LYS A 174 22.48 -1.51 -6.39
CA LYS A 174 23.54 -0.53 -6.18
C LYS A 174 24.89 -1.24 -6.26
N THR A 175 25.80 -0.62 -6.99
CA THR A 175 27.19 -1.04 -7.03
C THR A 175 27.99 -0.11 -6.14
N ASP A 176 28.73 -0.66 -5.17
CA ASP A 176 29.70 0.10 -4.38
C ASP A 176 30.90 0.44 -5.28
N GLY A 177 30.76 1.43 -6.15
CA GLY A 177 31.76 1.71 -7.19
C GLY A 177 31.59 3.01 -7.98
N SER A 178 30.56 3.83 -7.74
CA SER A 178 30.46 5.18 -8.33
C SER A 178 31.41 6.16 -7.62
N LYS A 179 32.70 5.83 -7.58
CA LYS A 179 33.78 6.83 -7.59
C LYS A 179 34.25 6.88 -9.03
N THR A 180 33.87 7.94 -9.73
CA THR A 180 34.57 8.41 -10.93
C THR A 180 36.04 8.58 -10.54
N ASN A 181 36.88 7.62 -10.90
CA ASN A 181 38.27 7.82 -11.27
C ASN A 181 38.74 6.56 -12.01
N GLU A 182 39.15 6.80 -13.24
CA GLU A 182 39.84 5.89 -14.13
C GLU A 182 40.94 5.15 -13.37
N PHE A 183 40.78 3.85 -13.14
CA PHE A 183 41.85 2.85 -13.19
C PHE A 183 41.19 1.47 -13.17
N GLN A 184 41.28 0.77 -14.29
CA GLN A 184 40.91 -0.64 -14.42
C GLN A 184 41.72 -1.44 -13.40
N ASN A 185 41.03 -2.12 -12.49
CA ASN A 185 41.49 -3.39 -11.95
C ASN A 185 40.30 -4.26 -11.57
N ASP A 186 40.39 -5.49 -12.03
CA ASP A 186 39.50 -6.62 -11.86
C ASP A 186 39.15 -6.80 -10.38
N ASN A 187 37.91 -6.45 -10.00
CA ASN A 187 37.36 -6.75 -8.67
C ASN A 187 35.86 -6.85 -8.81
N SER A 188 35.36 -8.08 -8.65
CA SER A 188 33.95 -8.44 -8.46
C SER A 188 33.21 -7.32 -7.72
N SER A 189 32.54 -6.45 -8.47
CA SER A 189 31.80 -5.34 -7.89
C SER A 189 30.60 -5.94 -7.17
N TYR A 190 30.60 -5.89 -5.84
CA TYR A 190 29.48 -6.34 -5.04
C TYR A 190 28.25 -5.51 -5.44
N MET A 191 27.27 -6.16 -6.07
CA MET A 191 25.97 -5.56 -6.37
C MET A 191 25.03 -5.90 -5.22
N GLN A 192 24.62 -4.89 -4.46
CA GLN A 192 23.64 -5.06 -3.40
C GLN A 192 22.24 -4.73 -3.94
N ALA A 193 21.34 -5.71 -3.91
CA ALA A 193 19.93 -5.49 -4.16
C ALA A 193 19.30 -4.75 -2.97
N SER A 194 18.51 -3.73 -3.26
CA SER A 194 17.75 -2.97 -2.25
C SER A 194 16.35 -2.66 -2.75
N TYR A 195 15.39 -2.59 -1.83
CA TYR A 195 14.07 -2.08 -2.14
C TYR A 195 14.13 -0.56 -2.19
N PHE A 196 13.86 0.02 -3.35
CA PHE A 196 13.77 1.49 -3.48
C PHE A 196 12.34 1.99 -3.34
N ASP A 197 11.35 1.11 -3.47
CA ASP A 197 9.94 1.46 -3.41
C ASP A 197 9.05 0.25 -3.07
N SER A 198 7.83 0.50 -2.57
CA SER A 198 6.81 -0.52 -2.38
C SER A 198 5.38 0.00 -2.53
N ARG A 199 4.51 -0.81 -3.10
CA ARG A 199 3.07 -0.52 -3.22
C ARG A 199 2.20 -1.64 -2.66
N PHE A 200 0.97 -1.30 -2.29
CA PHE A 200 -0.09 -2.26 -2.02
C PHE A 200 -0.72 -2.67 -3.35
N VAL A 201 -1.19 -3.92 -3.41
CA VAL A 201 -1.76 -4.54 -4.62
C VAL A 201 -3.19 -4.98 -4.37
N SER A 202 -3.42 -5.77 -3.32
CA SER A 202 -4.73 -6.33 -3.01
C SER A 202 -4.76 -6.88 -1.58
N PHE A 203 -5.94 -7.16 -1.06
CA PHE A 203 -6.11 -8.14 0.01
C PHE A 203 -6.05 -9.56 -0.56
N ILE A 204 -5.47 -10.47 0.22
CA ILE A 204 -5.39 -11.90 -0.12
C ILE A 204 -5.61 -12.78 1.13
N ASN A 205 -6.00 -14.03 0.89
CA ASN A 205 -5.96 -15.07 1.93
C ASN A 205 -4.59 -15.78 1.95
N LYS A 206 -4.43 -16.77 2.83
CA LYS A 206 -3.20 -17.57 2.96
C LYS A 206 -2.76 -18.30 1.68
N HIS A 207 -3.68 -18.57 0.77
CA HIS A 207 -3.41 -19.24 -0.50
C HIS A 207 -3.05 -18.26 -1.63
N GLY A 208 -2.93 -16.96 -1.32
CA GLY A 208 -2.68 -15.92 -2.31
C GLY A 208 -3.90 -15.58 -3.18
N LYS A 209 -5.10 -16.08 -2.84
CA LYS A 209 -6.33 -15.73 -3.57
C LYS A 209 -6.67 -14.26 -3.31
N LEU A 210 -6.83 -13.48 -4.38
CA LEU A 210 -7.29 -12.10 -4.34
C LEU A 210 -8.71 -12.01 -3.76
N LEU A 211 -8.96 -10.99 -2.93
CA LEU A 211 -10.23 -10.76 -2.26
C LEU A 211 -10.81 -9.39 -2.62
N GLY A 212 -12.12 -9.35 -2.88
CA GLY A 212 -12.88 -8.11 -3.09
C GLY A 212 -12.74 -7.47 -4.47
N TRP A 213 -12.31 -8.24 -5.47
CA TRP A 213 -12.39 -7.92 -6.90
C TRP A 213 -13.41 -8.82 -7.57
#